data_AF-A0A430AIL4-F1
#
_entry.id   AF-A0A430AIL4-F1
#
_cell.length_a   1.000
_cell.length_b   1.000
_cell.length_c   1.000
_cell.angle_alpha   90.00
_cell.angle_beta   90.00
_cell.angle_gamma   90.00
#
_symmetry.space_group_name_H-M   'P 1'
#
loop_
_entity.id
_entity.type
_entity.pdbx_description
1 polymer ?
#
loop_
_entity_poly.entity_id
_entity_poly.type
_entity_poly.pdbx_seq_one_letter_code
_entity_poly.pdbx_strand_id
1 'polypeptide(L)' 'MKSSRYITRNLIKILMVLLLILVLFLIGLVIGYSVIGEGKSSEVFKSGTWIHILDFFKK' A
#
# COMPACT_ATOMS: atom_id res chain seq x y z
N MET A 1 -37.56 3.86 -2.45
CA MET A 1 -36.10 3.97 -2.70
C MET A 1 -35.41 2.60 -2.59
N LYS A 2 -35.46 1.74 -3.62
CA LYS A 2 -34.73 0.44 -3.63
C LYS A 2 -33.32 0.51 -4.26
N SER A 3 -33.03 1.57 -5.04
CA SER A 3 -31.78 1.73 -5.79
C SER A 3 -30.55 1.96 -4.89
N SER A 4 -30.71 2.72 -3.79
CA SER A 4 -29.61 3.09 -2.88
C SER A 4 -28.85 1.88 -2.31
N ARG A 5 -29.52 0.77 -1.99
CA ARG A 5 -28.87 -0.43 -1.43
C ARG A 5 -27.93 -1.13 -2.41
N TYR A 6 -28.17 -1.02 -3.72
CA TYR A 6 -27.30 -1.61 -4.73
C TYR A 6 -26.02 -0.77 -4.92
N ILE A 7 -26.17 0.55 -4.92
CA ILE A 7 -25.05 1.49 -5.02
C ILE A 7 -24.12 1.33 -3.82
N THR A 8 -24.67 1.33 -2.59
CA THR A 8 -23.85 1.15 -1.38
C THR A 8 -23.12 -0.19 -1.37
N ARG A 9 -23.78 -1.28 -1.78
CA ARG A 9 -23.15 -2.62 -1.80
C ARG A 9 -22.02 -2.70 -2.84
N ASN A 10 -22.18 -2.09 -4.01
CA ASN A 10 -21.11 -2.02 -5.00
C ASN A 10 -19.96 -1.10 -4.55
N LEU A 11 -20.27 0.02 -3.89
CA LEU A 11 -19.26 0.93 -3.36
C LEU A 11 -18.40 0.25 -2.28
N ILE A 12 -19.02 -0.55 -1.40
CA ILE A 12 -18.30 -1.37 -0.40
C ILE A 12 -17.41 -2.41 -1.08
N LYS A 13 -17.89 -3.09 -2.13
CA LYS A 13 -17.06 -4.04 -2.89
C LYS A 13 -15.84 -3.36 -3.53
N ILE A 14 -16.04 -2.20 -4.15
CA ILE A 14 -14.96 -1.42 -4.75
C ILE A 14 -13.95 -1.01 -3.66
N LEU A 15 -14.43 -0.52 -2.53
CA LEU A 15 -13.57 -0.16 -1.39
C LEU A 15 -12.79 -1.36 -0.86
N MET A 16 -13.41 -2.54 -0.81
CA MET A 16 -12.77 -3.77 -0.37
C MET A 16 -11.67 -4.23 -1.34
N VAL A 17 -11.91 -4.13 -2.65
CA VAL A 17 -10.90 -4.43 -3.67
C VAL A 17 -9.74 -3.43 -3.60
N LEU A 18 -10.05 -2.15 -3.42
CA LEU A 18 -9.02 -1.10 -3.26
C LEU A 18 -8.15 -1.34 -2.02
N LEU A 19 -8.77 -1.74 -0.91
CA LEU A 19 -8.05 -2.10 0.31
C LEU A 19 -7.18 -3.33 0.10
N LEU A 20 -7.66 -4.33 -0.64
CA LEU A 20 -6.88 -5.51 -0.99
C LEU A 20 -5.65 -5.13 -1.82
N ILE A 21 -5.81 -4.27 -2.83
CA ILE A 21 -4.69 -3.75 -3.65
C ILE A 21 -3.68 -3.02 -2.76
N LEU A 22 -4.13 -2.19 -1.81
CA LEU A 22 -3.25 -1.51 -0.87
C LEU A 22 -2.45 -2.50 -0.02
N VAL A 23 -3.07 -3.57 0.47
CA VAL A 23 -2.39 -4.61 1.23
C VAL A 23 -1.35 -5.34 0.37
N LEU A 24 -1.69 -5.73 -0.87
CA LEU A 24 -0.73 -6.34 -1.79
C LEU A 24 0.44 -5.40 -2.10
N PHE A 25 0.17 -4.10 -2.24
CA PHE A 25 1.21 -3.09 -2.46
C PHE A 25 2.17 -2.99 -1.27
N LEU A 26 1.65 -2.94 -0.04
CA LEU A 26 2.47 -2.93 1.17
C LEU A 26 3.31 -4.21 1.31
N ILE A 27 2.73 -5.37 1.01
CA ILE A 27 3.45 -6.65 0.99
C ILE A 27 4.57 -6.60 -0.06
N GLY A 28 4.29 -6.11 -1.27
CA GLY A 28 5.29 -5.94 -2.32
C GLY A 28 6.43 -5.00 -1.92
N LEU A 29 6.11 -3.92 -1.20
CA LEU A 29 7.09 -2.99 -0.64
C LEU A 29 7.97 -3.64 0.43
N VAL A 30 7.38 -4.42 1.33
CA VAL A 30 8.11 -5.18 2.35
C VAL A 30 9.03 -6.21 1.69
N ILE A 31 8.54 -6.95 0.68
CA ILE A 31 9.35 -7.92 -0.05
C ILE A 31 10.46 -7.21 -0.82
N GLY A 32 10.18 -6.15 -1.56
CA GLY A 32 11.20 -5.41 -2.33
C GLY A 32 12.27 -4.81 -1.43
N TYR A 33 11.88 -4.12 -0.35
CA TYR A 33 12.83 -3.48 0.56
C TYR A 33 13.64 -4.49 1.38
N SER A 34 13.02 -5.60 1.78
CA SER A 34 13.64 -6.56 2.68
C SER A 34 14.41 -7.68 1.97
N VAL A 35 13.85 -8.20 0.87
CA VAL A 35 14.45 -9.31 0.11
C VAL A 35 15.45 -8.81 -0.92
N ILE A 36 15.15 -7.71 -1.62
CA ILE A 36 16.05 -7.17 -2.66
C ILE A 36 17.01 -6.12 -2.07
N GLY A 37 16.54 -5.32 -1.10
CA GLY A 37 17.31 -4.21 -0.52
C GLY A 37 18.09 -4.53 0.76
N GLU A 38 18.10 -5.79 1.23
CA GLU A 38 18.69 -6.23 2.52
C GLU A 38 18.22 -5.43 3.76
N GLY A 39 17.18 -4.60 3.61
CA GLY A 39 16.64 -3.76 4.67
C GLY A 39 15.78 -4.54 5.66
N LYS A 40 15.60 -4.02 6.87
CA LYS A 40 14.66 -4.64 7.82
C LYS A 40 13.22 -4.40 7.34
N SER A 41 12.42 -5.46 7.31
CA SER A 41 11.01 -5.42 6.87
C SER A 41 10.18 -4.36 7.61
N SER A 42 10.53 -4.07 8.87
CA SER A 42 9.88 -3.05 9.71
C SER A 42 10.21 -1.61 9.33
N GLU A 43 11.27 -1.38 8.55
CA GLU A 43 11.71 -0.04 8.17
C GLU A 43 10.85 0.57 7.07
N VAL A 44 10.16 -0.25 6.27
CA VAL A 44 9.15 0.20 5.28
C VAL A 44 8.04 1.06 5.91
N PHE A 45 7.73 0.81 7.18
CA PHE A 45 6.73 1.58 7.95
C PHE A 45 7.32 2.83 8.61
N LYS A 46 8.65 3.01 8.61
CA LYS A 46 9.30 4.19 9.17
C LYS A 46 9.35 5.30 8.13
N SER A 47 8.97 6.50 8.54
CA SER A 47 9.08 7.71 7.71
C SER A 47 10.50 7.96 7.19
N GLY A 48 11.52 7.60 7.99
CA GLY A 48 12.94 7.74 7.61
C GLY A 48 13.34 6.98 6.34
N THR A 49 12.73 5.81 6.06
CA THR A 49 13.01 5.03 4.84
C THR A 49 12.52 5.75 3.59
N TRP A 50 11.38 6.43 3.66
CA TRP A 50 10.85 7.21 2.55
C TRP A 50 11.71 8.44 2.27
N ILE A 51 12.24 9.10 3.31
CA ILE A 51 13.21 10.18 3.15
C ILE A 51 14.48 9.65 2.46
N HIS A 52 14.99 8.50 2.88
CA HIS A 52 16.18 7.88 2.26
C HIS A 52 15.94 7.52 0.78
N ILE A 53 14.76 7.00 0.44
CA ILE A 53 14.37 6.74 -0.96
C ILE A 53 14.27 8.04 -1.76
N LEU A 54 13.68 9.10 -1.19
CA LEU A 54 13.57 10.40 -1.87
C LEU A 54 14.93 11.08 -2.05
N ASP A 55 15.88 10.86 -1.14
CA ASP A 55 17.25 11.34 -1.29
C ASP A 55 17.95 10.72 -2.51
N PHE A 56 17.63 9.48 -2.91
CA PHE A 56 18.13 8.89 -4.16
C PHE A 56 17.72 9.67 -5.40
N PHE A 57 16.51 10.24 -5.41
CA PHE A 57 16.02 11.04 -6.55
C PHE A 57 16.53 12.49 -6.55
N LYS A 58 17.09 12.94 -5.42
CA LYS A 58 17.57 14.32 -5.26
C LYS A 58 18.99 14.53 -5.80
N LYS A 59 19.67 13.47 -6.24
CA LYS A 59 20.99 13.50 -6.86
C LYS A 59 20.88 13.25 -8.36
#